data_AF-A0A9W8TF73-F1
#
_entry.id   AF-A0A9W8TF73-F1
#
_cell.length_a   1.000
_cell.length_b   1.000
_cell.length_c   1.000
_cell.angle_alpha   90.00
_cell.angle_beta   90.00
_cell.angle_gamma   90.00
#
_symmetry.space_group_name_H-M   'P 1'
#
loop_
_entity.id
_entity.type
_entity.pdbx_description
1 polymer ?
#
loop_
_entity_poly.entity_id
_entity_poly.type
_entity_poly.pdbx_seq_one_letter_code
_entity_poly.pdbx_strand_id
1 'polypeptide(L)'
;MSAPMDHVLLRPFSDVTKWAKCALLQADGSLGDDYQRIPLNRSSQSLLREGERALRRLTPLLDKPSPQLSDFLRDLALRNNDVVSQVRSIDILLYDFEDFIEPQTYDKAKFDELQAATKELAITLVERITSPGSTIATITVSTSSTSSSSPRYTQAGLSTIITSLNQPFNLWSKLWSSSEKALPHTRIRAARWIPPSSAPT
;
A
#
# COMPACT_ATOMS: atom_id res chain seq x y z
N MET A 1 -23.31 -2.74 1.79
CA MET A 1 -22.12 -2.14 2.42
C MET A 1 -20.95 -3.02 2.02
N SER A 2 -20.18 -2.60 1.01
CA SER A 2 -19.00 -3.37 0.58
C SER A 2 -17.98 -3.27 1.69
N ALA A 3 -17.65 -4.39 2.33
CA ALA A 3 -16.64 -4.42 3.38
C ALA A 3 -15.29 -3.94 2.78
N PRO A 4 -14.44 -3.28 3.58
CA PRO A 4 -13.05 -3.03 3.24
C PRO A 4 -12.30 -4.38 3.28
N MET A 5 -12.61 -5.29 2.36
CA MET A 5 -11.58 -6.17 1.80
C MET A 5 -10.77 -5.29 0.86
N ASP A 6 -10.08 -4.35 1.51
CA ASP A 6 -9.06 -3.48 0.96
C ASP A 6 -8.10 -4.41 0.25
N HIS A 7 -8.10 -4.34 -1.08
CA HIS A 7 -7.47 -5.33 -1.92
C HIS A 7 -6.06 -5.61 -1.40
N VAL A 8 -5.79 -6.84 -0.96
CA VAL A 8 -4.48 -7.24 -0.40
C VAL A 8 -3.33 -6.88 -1.34
N LEU A 9 -3.62 -6.86 -2.64
CA LEU A 9 -2.71 -6.46 -3.71
C LEU A 9 -2.40 -4.95 -3.76
N LEU A 10 -3.22 -4.09 -3.14
CA LEU A 10 -2.98 -2.66 -3.01
C LEU A 10 -2.11 -2.30 -1.79
N ARG A 11 -2.08 -3.17 -0.77
CA ARG A 11 -1.37 -2.94 0.50
C ARG A 11 0.11 -2.56 0.31
N PRO A 12 0.90 -3.23 -0.54
CA PRO A 12 2.30 -2.84 -0.77
C PRO A 12 2.45 -1.38 -1.22
N PHE A 13 1.57 -0.87 -2.08
CA PHE A 13 1.64 0.51 -2.56
C PHE A 13 1.25 1.53 -1.49
N SER A 14 0.26 1.20 -0.66
CA SER A 14 -0.13 2.01 0.50
C SER A 14 1.00 2.10 1.52
N ASP A 15 1.67 0.98 1.80
CA ASP A 15 2.80 0.93 2.74
C ASP A 15 4.00 1.72 2.21
N VAL A 16 4.34 1.57 0.92
CA VAL A 16 5.39 2.37 0.27
C VAL A 16 5.08 3.87 0.33
N THR A 17 3.83 4.25 0.03
CA THR A 17 3.38 5.66 0.08
C THR A 17 3.51 6.22 1.51
N LYS A 18 3.16 5.42 2.52
CA LYS A 18 3.28 5.80 3.93
C LYS A 18 4.74 6.03 4.31
N TRP A 19 5.63 5.09 4.01
CA TRP A 19 7.05 5.20 4.34
C TRP A 19 7.74 6.36 3.60
N ALA A 20 7.39 6.59 2.34
CA ALA A 20 7.87 7.75 1.59
C ALA A 20 7.45 9.08 2.24
N LYS A 21 6.23 9.17 2.79
CA LYS A 21 5.77 10.35 3.57
C LYS A 21 6.55 10.50 4.87
N CYS A 22 6.81 9.40 5.59
CA CYS A 22 7.65 9.42 6.79
C CYS A 22 9.06 9.95 6.48
N ALA A 23 9.68 9.47 5.39
CA ALA A 23 11.01 9.92 4.96
C ALA A 23 11.04 11.41 4.57
N LEU A 24 9.97 11.93 3.94
CA LEU A 24 9.83 13.37 3.67
C LEU A 24 9.80 14.19 4.97
N LEU A 25 9.03 13.74 5.98
CA LEU A 25 8.98 14.42 7.27
C LEU A 25 10.35 14.46 7.96
N GLN A 26 11.15 13.40 7.83
CA GLN A 26 12.52 13.37 8.37
C GLN A 26 13.44 14.34 7.62
N ALA A 27 13.34 14.41 6.29
CA ALA A 27 14.10 15.36 5.48
C ALA A 27 13.78 16.82 5.85
N ASP A 28 12.51 17.13 6.09
CA ASP A 28 12.03 18.48 6.39
C ASP A 28 12.29 18.88 7.85
N GLY A 29 12.13 17.93 8.79
CA GLY A 29 12.27 18.16 10.23
C GLY A 29 13.71 18.15 10.77
N SER A 30 14.67 17.64 10.01
CA SER A 30 16.07 17.63 10.43
C SER A 30 16.68 19.04 10.37
N LEU A 31 17.31 19.48 11.47
CA LEU A 31 18.13 20.70 11.52
C LEU A 31 19.58 20.46 11.03
N GLY A 32 19.80 19.37 10.28
CA GLY A 32 21.11 18.93 9.80
C GLY A 32 21.52 19.51 8.44
N ASP A 33 22.73 19.12 8.03
CA ASP A 33 23.43 19.59 6.83
C ASP A 33 22.66 19.27 5.53
N ASP A 34 22.59 20.23 4.60
CA ASP A 34 21.77 20.13 3.39
C ASP A 34 22.21 19.01 2.45
N TYR A 35 23.47 18.55 2.57
CA TYR A 35 24.11 17.58 1.69
C TYR A 35 23.36 16.24 1.59
N GLN A 36 22.83 15.72 2.71
CA GLN A 36 22.07 14.46 2.73
C GLN A 36 20.56 14.67 2.74
N ARG A 37 20.08 15.83 3.21
CA ARG A 37 18.64 16.17 3.24
C ARG A 37 18.05 16.32 1.84
N ILE A 38 18.76 16.99 0.92
CA ILE A 38 18.27 17.22 -0.44
C ILE A 38 18.11 15.89 -1.22
N PRO A 39 19.10 14.98 -1.24
CA PRO A 39 18.95 13.66 -1.84
C PRO A 39 17.82 12.82 -1.21
N LEU A 40 17.74 12.78 0.12
CA LEU A 40 16.67 12.06 0.84
C LEU A 40 15.29 12.60 0.42
N ASN A 41 15.09 13.92 0.42
CA ASN A 41 13.83 14.53 0.01
C ASN A 41 13.48 14.14 -1.43
N ARG A 42 14.44 14.25 -2.37
CA ARG A 42 14.22 13.90 -3.79
C ARG A 42 13.85 12.42 -3.98
N SER A 43 14.56 11.52 -3.34
CA SER A 43 14.29 10.08 -3.43
C SER A 43 12.96 9.72 -2.79
N SER A 44 12.63 10.32 -1.65
CA SER A 44 11.33 10.16 -0.99
C SER A 44 10.17 10.66 -1.84
N GLN A 45 10.31 11.83 -2.49
CA GLN A 45 9.29 12.32 -3.44
C GLN A 45 9.12 11.37 -4.64
N SER A 46 10.22 10.80 -5.14
CA SER A 46 10.18 9.88 -6.29
C SER A 46 9.47 8.58 -5.93
N LEU A 47 9.78 8.03 -4.76
CA LEU A 47 9.13 6.85 -4.20
C LEU A 47 7.64 7.10 -3.94
N LEU A 48 7.30 8.24 -3.33
CA LEU A 48 5.91 8.65 -3.09
C LEU A 48 5.11 8.72 -4.39
N ARG A 49 5.67 9.38 -5.41
CA ARG A 49 5.02 9.50 -6.73
C ARG A 49 4.77 8.14 -7.37
N GLU A 50 5.66 7.18 -7.20
CA GLU A 50 5.50 5.85 -7.78
C GLU A 50 4.41 5.04 -7.05
N GLY A 51 4.40 5.05 -5.72
CA GLY A 51 3.32 4.45 -4.92
C GLY A 51 1.93 5.03 -5.27
N GLU A 52 1.81 6.36 -5.30
CA GLU A 52 0.55 7.03 -5.66
C GLU A 52 0.16 6.82 -7.12
N ARG A 53 1.12 6.68 -8.03
CA ARG A 53 0.87 6.34 -9.43
C ARG A 53 0.32 4.92 -9.56
N ALA A 54 0.85 3.95 -8.82
CA ALA A 54 0.36 2.58 -8.81
C ALA A 54 -1.09 2.53 -8.29
N LEU A 55 -1.35 3.16 -7.14
CA LEU A 55 -2.70 3.25 -6.56
C LEU A 55 -3.70 3.88 -7.54
N ARG A 56 -3.37 5.02 -8.15
CA ARG A 56 -4.24 5.68 -9.14
C ARG A 56 -4.59 4.81 -10.34
N ARG A 57 -3.72 3.88 -10.73
CA ARG A 57 -3.97 2.96 -11.85
C ARG A 57 -4.77 1.73 -11.44
N LEU A 58 -4.47 1.17 -10.28
CA LEU A 58 -5.05 -0.10 -9.84
C LEU A 58 -6.42 0.09 -9.19
N THR A 59 -6.60 1.10 -8.33
CA THR A 59 -7.88 1.35 -7.65
C THR A 59 -9.08 1.33 -8.60
N PRO A 60 -9.13 2.07 -9.73
CA PRO A 60 -10.29 2.06 -10.61
C PRO A 60 -10.55 0.71 -11.30
N LEU A 61 -9.53 -0.15 -11.44
CA LEU A 61 -9.71 -1.51 -11.98
C LEU A 61 -10.35 -2.45 -10.95
N LEU A 62 -10.20 -2.13 -9.67
CA LEU A 62 -10.63 -2.96 -8.55
C LEU A 62 -11.96 -2.47 -7.93
N ASP A 63 -12.34 -1.22 -8.21
CA ASP A 63 -13.52 -0.52 -7.66
C ASP A 63 -14.87 -1.09 -8.15
N LYS A 64 -14.86 -1.98 -9.16
CA LYS A 64 -16.06 -2.67 -9.65
C LYS A 64 -16.15 -4.06 -9.05
N PRO A 65 -16.81 -4.25 -7.90
CA PRO A 65 -16.88 -5.55 -7.26
C PRO A 65 -17.67 -6.54 -8.12
N SER A 66 -17.04 -7.68 -8.42
CA SER A 66 -17.72 -8.84 -8.99
C SER A 66 -17.14 -10.12 -8.36
N PRO A 67 -17.93 -11.20 -8.22
CA PRO A 67 -17.43 -12.46 -7.67
C PRO A 67 -16.23 -13.01 -8.44
N GLN A 68 -16.26 -12.88 -9.77
CA GLN A 68 -15.19 -13.35 -10.64
C GLN A 68 -13.90 -12.52 -10.49
N LEU A 69 -14.03 -11.19 -10.36
CA LEU A 69 -12.89 -10.33 -10.04
C LEU A 69 -12.31 -10.72 -8.68
N SER A 70 -13.15 -10.91 -7.66
CA SER A 70 -12.69 -11.31 -6.32
C SER A 70 -11.96 -12.65 -6.32
N ASP A 71 -12.46 -13.66 -7.03
CA ASP A 71 -11.81 -14.97 -7.12
C ASP A 71 -10.51 -14.90 -7.92
N PHE A 72 -10.47 -14.14 -9.02
CA PHE A 72 -9.25 -13.87 -9.78
C PHE A 72 -8.19 -13.16 -8.93
N LEU A 73 -8.57 -12.11 -8.20
CA LEU A 73 -7.62 -11.39 -7.34
C LEU A 73 -7.12 -12.27 -6.19
N ARG A 74 -7.96 -13.17 -5.68
CA ARG A 74 -7.54 -14.18 -4.68
C ARG A 74 -6.54 -15.17 -5.28
N ASP A 75 -6.80 -15.67 -6.48
CA ASP A 75 -5.86 -16.55 -7.20
C ASP A 75 -4.53 -15.83 -7.47
N LEU A 76 -4.59 -14.60 -7.97
CA LEU A 76 -3.43 -13.75 -8.22
C LEU A 76 -2.61 -13.51 -6.95
N ALA A 77 -3.26 -13.25 -5.81
CA ALA A 77 -2.59 -12.99 -4.54
C ALA A 77 -2.01 -14.23 -3.86
N LEU A 78 -2.51 -15.44 -4.15
CA LEU A 78 -2.14 -16.67 -3.43
C LEU A 78 -1.38 -17.69 -4.27
N ARG A 79 -1.55 -17.68 -5.59
CA ARG A 79 -1.12 -18.76 -6.49
C ARG A 79 -0.26 -18.28 -7.64
N ASN A 80 -0.28 -16.99 -7.98
CA ASN A 80 0.61 -16.45 -8.98
C ASN A 80 2.02 -16.21 -8.37
N ASN A 81 2.97 -17.07 -8.74
CA ASN A 81 4.33 -17.01 -8.20
C ASN A 81 5.01 -15.66 -8.43
N ASP A 82 4.82 -15.04 -9.60
CA ASP A 82 5.43 -13.74 -9.93
C ASP A 82 4.93 -12.67 -8.94
N VAL A 83 3.60 -12.53 -8.82
CA VAL A 83 2.98 -11.55 -7.93
C VAL A 83 3.33 -11.83 -6.47
N VAL A 84 3.25 -13.09 -6.02
CA VAL A 84 3.62 -13.45 -4.65
C VAL A 84 5.09 -13.12 -4.37
N SER A 85 5.99 -13.38 -5.31
CA SER A 85 7.42 -13.09 -5.17
C SER A 85 7.69 -11.58 -5.12
N GLN A 86 7.04 -10.80 -5.97
CA GLN A 86 7.17 -9.33 -6.02
C GLN A 86 6.60 -8.67 -4.77
N VAL A 87 5.42 -9.09 -4.30
CA VAL A 87 4.85 -8.62 -3.03
C VAL A 87 5.80 -8.92 -1.88
N ARG A 88 6.33 -10.14 -1.82
CA ARG A 88 7.32 -10.52 -0.80
C ARG A 88 8.61 -9.70 -0.90
N SER A 89 9.08 -9.38 -2.10
CA SER A 89 10.26 -8.54 -2.31
C SER A 89 10.04 -7.15 -1.71
N ILE A 90 8.88 -6.54 -1.93
CA ILE A 90 8.55 -5.24 -1.33
C ILE A 90 8.48 -5.37 0.20
N ASP A 91 7.81 -6.40 0.73
CA ASP A 91 7.72 -6.62 2.18
C ASP A 91 9.10 -6.78 2.84
N ILE A 92 10.06 -7.44 2.16
CA ILE A 92 11.44 -7.57 2.64
C ILE A 92 12.14 -6.21 2.65
N LEU A 93 12.02 -5.44 1.56
CA LEU A 93 12.64 -4.12 1.45
C LEU A 93 12.06 -3.10 2.44
N LEU A 94 10.79 -3.28 2.82
CA LEU A 94 10.13 -2.43 3.81
C LEU A 94 10.47 -2.80 5.26
N TYR A 95 11.01 -4.00 5.52
CA TYR A 95 11.23 -4.51 6.87
C TYR A 95 12.28 -3.68 7.64
N ASP A 96 13.36 -3.30 6.98
CA ASP A 96 14.45 -2.47 7.52
C ASP A 96 14.46 -1.05 6.92
N PHE A 97 13.42 -0.66 6.18
CA PHE A 97 13.41 0.61 5.46
C PHE A 97 13.50 1.82 6.40
N GLU A 98 12.95 1.70 7.62
CA GLU A 98 13.00 2.74 8.63
C GLU A 98 14.43 3.13 9.05
N ASP A 99 15.39 2.22 8.88
CA ASP A 99 16.79 2.52 9.18
C ASP A 99 17.42 3.48 8.17
N PHE A 100 16.80 3.67 6.98
CA PHE A 100 17.34 4.49 5.89
C PHE A 100 16.58 5.80 5.64
N ILE A 101 15.54 6.10 6.44
CA ILE A 101 14.72 7.31 6.23
C ILE A 101 15.24 8.56 6.95
N GLU A 102 16.33 8.46 7.71
CA GLU A 102 16.97 9.59 8.36
C GLU A 102 18.10 10.15 7.47
N PRO A 103 18.39 11.47 7.50
CA PRO A 103 19.44 12.06 6.65
C PRO A 103 20.80 11.38 6.82
N GLN A 104 21.20 11.08 8.05
CA GLN A 104 22.49 10.46 8.39
C GLN A 104 22.67 9.02 7.86
N THR A 105 21.56 8.28 7.74
CA THR A 105 21.57 6.87 7.32
C THR A 105 21.04 6.68 5.90
N TYR A 106 20.71 7.78 5.23
CA TYR A 106 20.14 7.75 3.90
C TYR A 106 21.00 6.96 2.91
N ASP A 107 20.40 5.93 2.33
CA ASP A 107 20.98 5.13 1.25
C ASP A 107 20.11 5.24 0.00
N LYS A 108 20.65 5.88 -1.04
CA LYS A 108 19.97 6.03 -2.32
C LYS A 108 19.62 4.67 -2.95
N ALA A 109 20.48 3.67 -2.83
CA ALA A 109 20.28 2.37 -3.46
C ALA A 109 19.03 1.69 -2.90
N LYS A 110 18.77 1.80 -1.59
CA LYS A 110 17.58 1.25 -0.94
C LYS A 110 16.29 1.90 -1.44
N PHE A 111 16.29 3.22 -1.65
CA PHE A 111 15.15 3.91 -2.24
C PHE A 111 14.92 3.51 -3.70
N ASP A 112 16.00 3.42 -4.50
CA ASP A 112 15.92 3.02 -5.90
C ASP A 112 15.39 1.57 -6.05
N GLU A 113 15.86 0.65 -5.20
CA GLU A 113 15.44 -0.75 -5.18
C GLU A 113 13.95 -0.89 -4.81
N LEU A 114 13.51 -0.22 -3.74
CA LEU A 114 12.10 -0.21 -3.35
C LEU A 114 11.22 0.43 -4.42
N GLN A 115 11.67 1.52 -5.05
CA GLN A 115 10.94 2.16 -6.14
C GLN A 115 10.82 1.21 -7.36
N ALA A 116 11.89 0.51 -7.73
CA ALA A 116 11.91 -0.43 -8.84
C ALA A 116 10.95 -1.61 -8.58
N ALA A 117 11.03 -2.24 -7.41
CA ALA A 117 10.14 -3.33 -7.02
C ALA A 117 8.66 -2.89 -7.00
N THR A 118 8.39 -1.69 -6.49
CA THR A 118 7.04 -1.08 -6.50
C THR A 118 6.52 -0.92 -7.93
N LYS A 119 7.34 -0.37 -8.82
CA LYS A 119 6.98 -0.18 -10.23
C LYS A 119 6.71 -1.52 -10.93
N GLU A 120 7.56 -2.52 -10.70
CA GLU A 120 7.44 -3.84 -11.31
C GLU A 120 6.14 -4.54 -10.92
N LEU A 121 5.80 -4.54 -9.62
CA LEU A 121 4.53 -5.09 -9.14
C LEU A 121 3.34 -4.34 -9.76
N ALA A 122 3.40 -3.01 -9.83
CA ALA A 122 2.32 -2.22 -10.41
C ALA A 122 2.07 -2.55 -11.88
N ILE A 123 3.13 -2.69 -12.68
CA ILE A 123 3.05 -3.09 -14.09
C ILE A 123 2.44 -4.48 -14.19
N THR A 124 2.98 -5.44 -13.43
CA THR A 124 2.51 -6.83 -13.42
C THR A 124 1.02 -6.92 -13.10
N LEU A 125 0.56 -6.23 -12.06
CA LEU A 125 -0.85 -6.25 -11.67
C LEU A 125 -1.75 -5.63 -12.74
N VAL A 126 -1.36 -4.48 -13.31
CA VAL A 126 -2.13 -3.84 -14.39
C VAL A 126 -2.24 -4.77 -15.59
N GLU A 127 -1.14 -5.38 -16.03
CA GLU A 127 -1.13 -6.33 -17.14
C GLU A 127 -2.01 -7.54 -16.86
N ARG A 128 -1.90 -8.14 -15.68
CA ARG A 128 -2.70 -9.33 -15.32
C ARG A 128 -4.20 -9.01 -15.28
N ILE A 129 -4.58 -7.86 -14.72
CA ILE A 129 -5.99 -7.45 -14.61
C ILE A 129 -6.57 -7.03 -15.96
N THR A 130 -5.80 -6.34 -16.80
CA THR A 130 -6.29 -5.77 -18.08
C THR A 130 -6.08 -6.68 -19.29
N SER A 131 -5.27 -7.74 -19.17
CA SER A 131 -4.99 -8.63 -20.29
C SER A 131 -6.27 -9.24 -20.87
N PRO A 132 -6.42 -9.31 -22.21
CA PRO A 132 -7.63 -9.80 -22.87
C PRO A 132 -7.89 -11.31 -22.67
N GLY A 133 -6.95 -12.03 -22.04
CA GLY A 133 -7.13 -13.41 -21.57
C GLY A 133 -7.66 -13.52 -20.14
N SER A 134 -7.73 -12.40 -19.40
CA SER A 134 -8.40 -12.35 -18.11
C SER A 134 -9.91 -12.35 -18.34
N THR A 135 -10.57 -13.45 -17.98
CA THR A 135 -12.02 -13.70 -18.12
C THR A 135 -12.92 -12.60 -17.54
N ILE A 136 -12.36 -11.63 -16.82
CA ILE A 136 -13.06 -10.48 -16.23
C ILE A 136 -13.42 -9.42 -17.29
N ALA A 137 -12.59 -9.22 -18.32
CA ALA A 137 -12.78 -8.14 -19.30
C ALA A 137 -13.98 -8.38 -20.23
N THR A 138 -14.37 -9.64 -20.46
CA THR A 138 -15.46 -10.03 -21.38
C THR A 138 -16.86 -9.66 -20.85
N ILE A 139 -17.01 -9.42 -19.53
CA ILE A 139 -18.35 -9.23 -18.94
C ILE A 139 -18.88 -7.80 -19.12
N THR A 140 -18.03 -6.83 -19.44
CA THR A 140 -18.47 -5.43 -19.56
C THR A 140 -19.23 -5.14 -20.87
N VAL A 141 -19.23 -6.06 -21.85
CA VAL A 141 -19.82 -5.82 -23.18
C VAL A 141 -21.13 -6.58 -23.44
N SER A 142 -21.59 -7.43 -22.51
CA SER A 142 -22.78 -8.26 -22.73
C SER A 142 -23.98 -7.86 -21.85
N THR A 143 -24.49 -6.64 -22.01
CA THR A 143 -25.86 -6.31 -21.56
C THR A 143 -26.66 -5.71 -22.71
N SER A 144 -27.03 -6.57 -23.66
CA SER A 144 -28.20 -6.35 -24.50
C SER A 144 -28.88 -7.70 -24.79
N SER A 145 -30.20 -7.70 -24.57
CA SER A 145 -31.23 -8.69 -24.95
C SER A 145 -31.27 -10.05 -24.26
N THR A 146 -32.21 -10.15 -23.30
CA THR A 146 -33.36 -11.06 -23.29
C THR A 146 -33.22 -12.43 -23.97
N SER A 147 -33.21 -13.51 -23.18
CA SER A 147 -34.32 -14.49 -23.13
C SER A 147 -33.94 -15.75 -22.33
N SER A 148 -34.98 -16.31 -21.74
CA SER A 148 -35.09 -17.48 -20.88
C SER A 148 -34.47 -18.77 -21.41
N SER A 149 -33.80 -19.53 -20.53
CA SER A 149 -34.09 -20.97 -20.31
C SER A 149 -33.20 -21.57 -19.21
N SER A 150 -33.84 -22.17 -18.21
CA SER A 150 -33.21 -23.02 -17.19
C SER A 150 -32.63 -24.29 -17.82
N PRO A 151 -31.68 -24.99 -17.15
CA PRO A 151 -32.13 -26.12 -16.32
C PRO A 151 -31.35 -26.35 -15.00
N ARG A 152 -32.02 -27.08 -14.10
CA ARG A 152 -31.53 -27.69 -12.85
C ARG A 152 -30.31 -28.59 -13.09
N TYR A 153 -29.37 -28.60 -12.15
CA TYR A 153 -28.65 -29.82 -11.73
C TYR A 153 -28.29 -29.79 -10.24
N THR A 154 -28.19 -30.99 -9.70
CA THR A 154 -28.30 -31.45 -8.32
C THR A 154 -27.07 -31.25 -7.44
N GLN A 155 -27.36 -31.05 -6.15
CA GLN A 155 -26.46 -31.06 -5.00
C GLN A 155 -25.86 -32.46 -4.76
N ALA A 156 -24.55 -32.55 -4.57
CA ALA A 156 -23.89 -33.64 -3.87
C ALA A 156 -22.61 -33.11 -3.20
N GLY A 157 -22.56 -33.20 -1.87
CA GLY A 157 -21.39 -32.83 -1.08
C GLY A 157 -20.29 -33.88 -1.17
N LEU A 158 -19.06 -33.49 -0.83
CA LEU A 158 -18.43 -33.85 0.44
C LEU A 158 -17.04 -33.19 0.54
N SER A 159 -16.87 -32.52 1.67
CA SER A 159 -15.65 -32.05 2.31
C SER A 159 -14.58 -33.14 2.48
N THR A 160 -13.29 -32.79 2.37
CA THR A 160 -12.21 -33.25 3.27
C THR A 160 -10.90 -32.45 3.06
N ILE A 161 -10.56 -31.66 4.10
CA ILE A 161 -9.25 -31.48 4.76
C ILE A 161 -8.00 -31.19 3.91
N ILE A 162 -7.50 -29.95 3.98
CA ILE A 162 -6.05 -29.69 4.08
C ILE A 162 -5.81 -28.75 5.27
N THR A 163 -5.26 -29.34 6.32
CA THR A 163 -4.77 -28.67 7.52
C THR A 163 -3.33 -28.20 7.30
N SER A 164 -3.01 -27.03 7.85
CA SER A 164 -1.67 -26.59 8.25
C SER A 164 -0.66 -26.18 7.17
N LEU A 165 -0.56 -24.86 6.94
CA LEU A 165 0.68 -24.09 6.99
C LEU A 165 0.32 -22.61 6.83
N ASN A 166 -0.14 -21.99 7.92
CA ASN A 166 -0.47 -20.57 7.95
C ASN A 166 0.12 -19.93 9.19
N GLN A 167 1.41 -19.61 9.18
CA GLN A 167 2.08 -18.69 10.11
C GLN A 167 3.31 -18.11 9.39
N PRO A 168 3.20 -16.91 8.79
CA PRO A 168 3.73 -15.73 9.47
C PRO A 168 2.86 -14.45 9.37
N PHE A 169 1.64 -14.53 8.82
CA PHE A 169 0.79 -13.37 8.52
C PHE A 169 0.25 -12.56 9.71
N ASN A 170 0.46 -13.01 10.96
CA ASN A 170 -0.25 -12.47 12.14
C ASN A 170 0.60 -11.62 13.11
N LEU A 171 1.89 -11.41 12.86
CA LEU A 171 2.73 -10.64 13.78
C LEU A 171 2.61 -9.12 13.57
N TRP A 172 2.47 -8.65 12.33
CA TRP A 172 2.46 -7.22 12.02
C TRP A 172 1.08 -6.56 12.20
N SER A 173 -0.02 -7.28 12.02
CA SER A 173 -1.37 -6.77 12.30
C SER A 173 -1.61 -6.52 13.79
N LYS A 174 -1.00 -7.33 14.67
CA LYS A 174 -1.09 -7.16 16.13
C LYS A 174 -0.24 -6.01 16.66
N LEU A 175 0.88 -5.67 16.01
CA LEU A 175 1.66 -4.46 16.36
C LEU A 175 0.95 -3.17 15.93
N TRP A 176 0.19 -3.20 14.82
CA TRP A 176 -0.45 -2.01 14.26
C TRP A 176 -1.66 -1.49 15.08
N SER A 177 -2.50 -2.35 15.67
CA SER A 177 -3.58 -1.88 16.56
C SER A 177 -3.10 -1.25 17.88
N SER A 178 -1.82 -1.42 18.23
CA SER A 178 -1.28 -0.91 19.49
C SER A 178 -0.62 0.48 19.35
N SER A 179 -0.34 0.95 18.13
CA SER A 179 0.35 2.23 17.89
C SER A 179 -0.56 3.45 17.75
N GLU A 180 -1.87 3.28 17.56
CA GLU A 180 -2.83 4.40 17.49
C GLU A 180 -3.15 5.05 18.86
N LYS A 181 -2.58 4.55 19.97
CA LYS A 181 -2.85 5.08 21.32
C LYS A 181 -1.74 5.94 21.92
N ALA A 182 -0.69 6.27 21.18
CA ALA A 182 0.44 7.03 21.71
C ALA A 182 0.74 8.30 20.89
N LEU A 183 -0.16 9.28 20.94
CA LEU A 183 0.17 10.68 20.67
C LEU A 183 -0.14 11.50 21.93
N PRO A 184 0.87 11.94 22.70
CA PRO A 184 0.63 12.95 23.73
C PRO A 184 0.41 14.31 23.06
N HIS A 185 -0.75 14.90 23.30
CA HIS A 185 -1.04 16.30 23.02
C HIS A 185 -0.04 17.23 23.71
N THR A 186 0.97 17.72 22.99
CA THR A 186 1.75 18.88 23.42
C THR A 186 0.92 20.14 23.15
N ARG A 187 0.20 20.59 24.20
CA ARG A 187 -0.37 21.95 24.28
C ARG A 187 0.77 22.96 24.20
N ILE A 188 0.92 23.64 23.08
CA ILE A 188 1.72 24.87 22.98
C ILE A 188 0.97 25.96 23.76
N ARG A 189 1.48 26.32 24.94
CA ARG A 189 1.07 27.52 25.68
C ARG A 189 1.74 28.72 25.00
N ALA A 190 0.94 29.58 24.37
CA ALA A 190 1.39 30.89 23.91
C ALA A 190 1.84 31.74 25.10
N ALA A 191 3.14 32.02 25.20
CA ALA A 191 3.67 33.01 26.11
C ALA A 191 3.33 34.40 25.54
N ARG A 192 2.39 35.09 26.19
CA ARG A 192 2.05 36.49 25.93
C ARG A 192 3.24 37.36 26.32
N TRP A 193 3.86 38.00 25.35
CA TRP A 193 4.89 39.01 25.56
C TRP A 193 4.24 40.28 26.13
N ILE A 194 4.73 40.77 27.28
CA ILE A 194 4.29 42.02 27.92
C ILE A 194 5.47 43.02 27.79
N PRO A 195 5.30 44.18 27.15
CA PRO A 195 6.35 45.20 27.12
C PRO A 195 6.48 45.91 28.48
N PRO A 196 7.69 46.36 28.88
CA PRO A 196 7.89 47.09 30.12
C PRO A 196 7.30 48.51 30.04
N SER A 197 6.50 48.84 31.05
CA SER A 197 5.93 50.16 31.31
C SER A 197 7.02 51.15 31.73
N SER A 198 7.17 52.25 30.98
CA SER A 198 7.98 53.41 31.36
C SER A 198 7.27 54.21 32.45
N ALA A 199 7.90 54.34 33.62
CA ALA A 199 7.46 55.21 34.71
C ALA A 199 7.80 56.69 34.42
N PRO A 200 6.95 57.66 34.84
CA PRO A 200 7.27 59.08 34.74
C PRO A 200 8.02 59.57 36.00
N THR A 201 8.99 60.46 35.78
CA THR A 201 9.45 61.46 36.76
C THR A 201 8.62 62.73 36.64
#